data_AF-A0AAU7GEV3-F1
#
_entry.id   AF-A0AAU7GEV3-F1
#
_cell.length_a   1.000
_cell.length_b   1.000
_cell.length_c   1.000
_cell.angle_alpha   90.00
_cell.angle_beta   90.00
_cell.angle_gamma   90.00
#
_symmetry.space_group_name_H-M   'P 1'
#
loop_
_entity.id
_entity.type
_entity.pdbx_description
1 polymer ?
#
loop_
_entity_poly.entity_id
_entity_poly.type
_entity_poly.pdbx_seq_one_letter_code
_entity_poly.pdbx_strand_id
1 'polypeptide(L)'
;MEEHTPGALRRLVARGRLLRMVSARGSLVRPTDAPQVFVGGRRSMRVLVAGSGPVAGWGVGSHDLALPGALARALAATTGRGAVVDVLPHPSGGVRWLRKALAGADLERYDAIVLSAAVADALRMVDPVRWARHVEAVLRMAHGGERAVVWLGAQPIRSIRPYDTPDGDEAERHAERLNEAARAACRATGAVFLPMPAPPAPEAGRHRSPADYLFWARLIADAVAPAVHGRPAAPAHLSGPEDRVQAIERLGLPGPGAEPTDRTARLEGLVGTARRTLGTEVAMFTVLDDRREWPLAAVGATLVEIPIEQSACIHTIRSADGMVVPDAEHDERFAASDLVTGPANLRFYAGYPVEAPDGTRIGALCVFGRRARDAAESETDLDVLRELALLAQRELWRWEGGAD
;
A
#
# COMPACT_ATOMS: atom_id res chain seq x y z
N MET A 1 47.82 7.85 26.58
CA MET A 1 48.34 7.92 25.20
C MET A 1 47.53 6.91 24.41
N GLU A 2 46.50 7.41 23.72
CA GLU A 2 45.47 6.59 23.07
C GLU A 2 46.07 5.74 21.96
N GLU A 3 45.99 4.41 22.10
CA GLU A 3 46.16 3.47 21.00
C GLU A 3 45.10 3.76 19.93
N HIS A 4 45.47 4.58 18.94
CA HIS A 4 44.75 4.66 17.67
C HIS A 4 44.86 3.31 16.97
N THR A 5 43.91 2.42 17.25
CA THR A 5 43.86 1.07 16.69
C THR A 5 43.80 1.16 15.15
N PRO A 6 44.66 0.46 14.40
CA PRO A 6 44.69 0.49 12.92
C PRO A 6 43.33 0.25 12.24
N GLY A 7 42.39 -0.40 12.93
CA GLY A 7 41.02 -0.61 12.48
C GLY A 7 40.14 0.65 12.43
N ALA A 8 40.35 1.64 13.30
CA ALA A 8 39.52 2.85 13.34
C ALA A 8 39.74 3.75 12.12
N LEU A 9 41.01 3.97 11.75
CA LEU A 9 41.38 4.73 10.57
C LEU A 9 40.93 4.01 9.28
N ARG A 10 41.11 2.69 9.21
CA ARG A 10 40.65 1.87 8.07
C ARG A 10 39.12 1.92 7.90
N ARG A 11 38.36 1.86 8.98
CA ARG A 11 36.89 2.02 8.96
C ARG A 11 36.46 3.41 8.49
N LEU A 12 37.16 4.45 8.93
CA LEU A 12 36.84 5.83 8.58
C LEU A 12 37.11 6.11 7.09
N VAL A 13 38.22 5.58 6.55
CA VAL A 13 38.54 5.63 5.12
C VAL A 13 37.54 4.82 4.28
N ALA A 14 37.22 3.59 4.69
CA ALA A 14 36.22 2.76 4.01
C ALA A 14 34.85 3.45 3.98
N ARG A 15 34.40 4.02 5.11
CA ARG A 15 33.16 4.78 5.21
C ARG A 15 33.12 5.96 4.23
N GLY A 16 34.21 6.72 4.14
CA GLY A 16 34.31 7.84 3.19
C GLY A 16 34.18 7.39 1.72
N ARG A 17 34.82 6.27 1.36
CA ARG A 17 34.74 5.71 0.00
C ARG A 17 33.37 5.11 -0.33
N LEU A 18 32.78 4.36 0.59
CA LEU A 18 31.44 3.79 0.43
C LEU A 18 30.36 4.86 0.28
N LEU A 19 30.46 5.96 1.06
CA LEU A 19 29.55 7.10 0.92
C LEU A 19 29.72 7.83 -0.42
N ARG A 20 30.94 7.91 -0.97
CA ARG A 20 31.16 8.42 -2.33
C ARG A 20 30.56 7.50 -3.39
N MET A 21 30.54 6.18 -3.19
CA MET A 21 29.85 5.25 -4.09
C MET A 21 28.31 5.37 -4.04
N VAL A 22 27.74 5.98 -2.99
CA VAL A 22 26.30 6.27 -2.93
C VAL A 22 25.89 7.28 -4.01
N SER A 23 26.76 8.21 -4.42
CA SER A 23 26.44 9.18 -5.49
C SER A 23 26.30 8.50 -6.86
N ALA A 24 26.98 7.37 -7.08
CA ALA A 24 26.85 6.56 -8.29
C ALA A 24 25.47 5.88 -8.43
N ARG A 25 24.64 5.87 -7.38
CA ARG A 25 23.23 5.41 -7.47
C ARG A 25 22.30 6.42 -8.10
N GLY A 26 22.71 7.69 -8.26
CA GLY A 26 21.87 8.73 -8.84
C GLY A 26 21.43 8.45 -10.28
N SER A 27 22.16 7.60 -11.01
CA SER A 27 21.83 7.18 -12.38
C SER A 27 21.01 5.88 -12.45
N LEU A 28 20.74 5.22 -11.33
CA LEU A 28 19.94 4.00 -11.32
C LEU A 28 18.45 4.32 -11.43
N VAL A 29 17.77 3.60 -12.31
CA VAL A 29 16.31 3.66 -12.44
C VAL A 29 15.66 3.25 -11.12
N ARG A 30 14.61 3.97 -10.73
CA ARG A 30 13.74 3.62 -9.61
C ARG A 30 12.29 3.99 -9.96
N PRO A 31 11.30 3.39 -9.28
CA PRO A 31 9.91 3.78 -9.42
C PRO A 31 9.67 5.26 -9.12
N THR A 32 8.83 5.87 -9.95
CA THR A 32 8.30 7.25 -9.78
C THR A 32 6.78 7.30 -9.90
N ASP A 33 6.14 6.16 -10.14
CA ASP A 33 4.69 6.01 -10.09
C ASP A 33 4.18 6.03 -8.64
N ALA A 34 2.85 6.04 -8.47
CA ALA A 34 2.22 6.04 -7.16
C ALA A 34 2.79 4.91 -6.27
N PRO A 35 3.13 5.20 -5.00
CA PRO A 35 3.81 4.26 -4.12
C PRO A 35 2.86 3.23 -3.49
N GLN A 36 2.00 2.64 -4.31
CA GLN A 36 1.11 1.55 -3.92
C GLN A 36 0.95 0.58 -5.09
N VAL A 37 0.88 -0.71 -4.77
CA VAL A 37 0.51 -1.75 -5.74
C VAL A 37 -0.61 -2.59 -5.16
N PHE A 38 -1.46 -3.13 -6.02
CA PHE A 38 -2.51 -4.04 -5.60
C PHE A 38 -2.62 -5.25 -6.54
N VAL A 39 -3.10 -6.35 -5.98
CA VAL A 39 -3.63 -7.52 -6.69
C VAL A 39 -5.03 -7.71 -6.14
N GLY A 40 -6.04 -7.62 -7.00
CA GLY A 40 -7.39 -7.82 -6.53
C GLY A 40 -7.66 -9.29 -6.20
N GLY A 41 -8.63 -9.47 -5.32
CA GLY A 41 -9.00 -10.74 -4.72
C GLY A 41 -9.78 -10.49 -3.44
N ARG A 42 -10.48 -11.51 -2.95
CA ARG A 42 -11.41 -11.35 -1.83
C ARG A 42 -10.69 -11.05 -0.53
N ARG A 43 -11.39 -10.36 0.38
CA ARG A 43 -10.90 -10.04 1.73
C ARG A 43 -9.49 -9.46 1.67
N SER A 44 -9.27 -8.43 0.85
CA SER A 44 -7.92 -7.93 0.58
C SER A 44 -7.15 -7.66 1.87
N MET A 45 -5.91 -8.10 1.91
CA MET A 45 -4.97 -7.71 2.97
C MET A 45 -4.31 -6.38 2.64
N ARG A 46 -3.97 -5.60 3.66
CA ARG A 46 -3.18 -4.39 3.49
C ARG A 46 -1.83 -4.52 4.17
N VAL A 47 -0.76 -4.30 3.41
CA VAL A 47 0.62 -4.44 3.88
C VAL A 47 1.38 -3.15 3.66
N LEU A 48 2.07 -2.65 4.69
CA LEU A 48 2.98 -1.53 4.56
C LEU A 48 4.40 -2.05 4.33
N VAL A 49 5.09 -1.53 3.32
CA VAL A 49 6.52 -1.77 3.08
C VAL A 49 7.26 -0.44 3.20
N ALA A 50 8.00 -0.25 4.30
CA ALA A 50 8.67 1.01 4.60
C ALA A 50 10.17 0.82 4.76
N GLY A 51 10.97 1.67 4.10
CA GLY A 51 12.42 1.54 4.22
C GLY A 51 13.27 1.94 3.03
N SER A 52 14.50 1.42 3.06
CA SER A 52 15.50 1.61 2.01
C SER A 52 15.99 0.29 1.40
N GLY A 53 16.91 0.38 0.44
CA GLY A 53 17.46 -0.79 -0.24
C GLY A 53 16.42 -1.40 -1.20
N PRO A 54 16.05 -2.68 -1.05
CA PRO A 54 15.04 -3.33 -1.90
C PRO A 54 13.68 -2.60 -1.92
N VAL A 55 13.30 -1.94 -0.84
CA VAL A 55 12.04 -1.17 -0.75
C VAL A 55 12.01 0.00 -1.73
N ALA A 56 13.17 0.59 -2.04
CA ALA A 56 13.25 1.73 -2.96
C ALA A 56 13.13 1.32 -4.44
N GLY A 57 13.10 0.03 -4.77
CA GLY A 57 12.84 -0.45 -6.14
C GLY A 57 13.96 -0.18 -7.15
N TRP A 58 15.21 0.01 -6.73
CA TRP A 58 16.34 0.23 -7.64
C TRP A 58 16.41 -0.81 -8.76
N GLY A 59 16.59 -0.40 -10.02
CA GLY A 59 16.74 -1.26 -11.20
C GLY A 59 15.46 -1.50 -12.02
N VAL A 60 14.31 -1.00 -11.58
CA VAL A 60 13.02 -1.09 -12.27
C VAL A 60 12.27 0.24 -12.25
N GLY A 61 11.40 0.47 -13.24
CA GLY A 61 10.73 1.76 -13.47
C GLY A 61 9.38 1.95 -12.77
N SER A 62 8.83 0.93 -12.14
CA SER A 62 7.52 0.99 -11.46
C SER A 62 7.50 0.18 -10.18
N HIS A 63 6.63 0.55 -9.23
CA HIS A 63 6.46 -0.20 -8.00
C HIS A 63 5.90 -1.62 -8.28
N ASP A 64 5.17 -1.78 -9.38
CA ASP A 64 4.63 -3.08 -9.82
C ASP A 64 5.73 -4.09 -10.22
N LEU A 65 6.82 -3.59 -10.83
CA LEU A 65 8.00 -4.40 -11.18
C LEU A 65 8.99 -4.55 -10.01
N ALA A 66 8.79 -3.80 -8.92
CA ALA A 66 9.66 -3.78 -7.74
C ALA A 66 9.18 -4.74 -6.64
N LEU A 67 9.80 -4.66 -5.46
CA LEU A 67 9.43 -5.45 -4.29
C LEU A 67 7.93 -5.37 -3.94
N PRO A 68 7.27 -4.20 -3.96
CA PRO A 68 5.86 -4.09 -3.59
C PRO A 68 4.92 -4.88 -4.49
N GLY A 69 5.05 -4.77 -5.82
CA GLY A 69 4.20 -5.53 -6.73
C GLY A 69 4.51 -7.02 -6.72
N ALA A 70 5.78 -7.39 -6.61
CA ALA A 70 6.17 -8.78 -6.42
C ALA A 70 5.57 -9.37 -5.12
N LEU A 71 5.58 -8.59 -4.03
CA LEU A 71 5.01 -8.97 -2.74
C LEU A 71 3.49 -9.10 -2.79
N ALA A 72 2.79 -8.16 -3.42
CA ALA A 72 1.33 -8.23 -3.59
C ALA A 72 0.92 -9.53 -4.29
N ARG A 73 1.61 -9.88 -5.39
CA ARG A 73 1.39 -11.14 -6.12
C ARG A 73 1.73 -12.38 -5.30
N ALA A 74 2.85 -12.36 -4.58
CA ALA A 74 3.26 -13.49 -3.75
C ALA A 74 2.26 -13.72 -2.59
N LEU A 75 1.83 -12.67 -1.90
CA LEU A 75 0.84 -12.74 -0.84
C LEU A 75 -0.51 -13.26 -1.36
N ALA A 76 -0.99 -12.74 -2.49
CA ALA A 76 -2.23 -13.19 -3.09
C ALA A 76 -2.16 -14.69 -3.47
N ALA A 77 -1.05 -15.12 -4.06
CA ALA A 77 -0.83 -16.53 -4.40
C ALA A 77 -0.76 -17.43 -3.15
N THR A 78 -0.09 -17.00 -2.09
CA THR A 78 0.08 -17.80 -0.86
C THR A 78 -1.20 -17.86 -0.01
N THR A 79 -2.03 -16.82 -0.03
CA THR A 79 -3.19 -16.71 0.88
C THR A 79 -4.54 -16.86 0.22
N GLY A 80 -4.63 -16.76 -1.11
CA GLY A 80 -5.90 -16.73 -1.85
C GLY A 80 -6.71 -15.45 -1.66
N ARG A 81 -6.14 -14.41 -1.04
CA ARG A 81 -6.77 -13.11 -0.77
C ARG A 81 -6.26 -12.06 -1.75
N GLY A 82 -7.01 -10.97 -1.92
CA GLY A 82 -6.45 -9.76 -2.54
C GLY A 82 -5.32 -9.19 -1.67
N ALA A 83 -4.45 -8.37 -2.23
CA ALA A 83 -3.38 -7.71 -1.49
C ALA A 83 -3.17 -6.29 -1.98
N VAL A 84 -3.17 -5.33 -1.05
CA VAL A 84 -2.78 -3.94 -1.26
C VAL A 84 -1.48 -3.71 -0.52
N VAL A 85 -0.45 -3.23 -1.22
CA VAL A 85 0.87 -2.97 -0.68
C VAL A 85 1.18 -1.48 -0.80
N ASP A 86 1.10 -0.78 0.34
CA ASP A 86 1.53 0.60 0.47
C ASP A 86 3.03 0.67 0.69
N VAL A 87 3.68 1.70 0.14
CA VAL A 87 5.14 1.81 0.15
C VAL A 87 5.56 3.16 0.71
N LEU A 88 6.47 3.15 1.67
CA LEU A 88 7.19 4.34 2.11
C LEU A 88 8.68 4.16 1.74
N PRO A 89 9.06 4.45 0.48
CA PRO A 89 10.42 4.23 0.02
C PRO A 89 11.32 5.41 0.40
N HIS A 90 12.56 5.11 0.80
CA HIS A 90 13.61 6.12 0.91
C HIS A 90 14.92 5.61 0.29
N PRO A 91 15.54 6.35 -0.65
CA PRO A 91 16.75 5.92 -1.37
C PRO A 91 17.90 5.43 -0.47
N SER A 92 18.08 6.09 0.67
CA SER A 92 19.17 5.85 1.62
C SER A 92 18.73 5.93 3.08
N GLY A 93 17.45 5.66 3.37
CA GLY A 93 16.87 5.89 4.69
C GLY A 93 17.42 4.92 5.73
N GLY A 94 17.88 5.43 6.87
CA GLY A 94 18.27 4.62 8.04
C GLY A 94 17.12 4.47 9.03
N VAL A 95 17.37 3.77 10.14
CA VAL A 95 16.35 3.47 11.16
C VAL A 95 15.74 4.74 11.78
N ARG A 96 16.52 5.83 11.86
CA ARG A 96 16.04 7.12 12.36
C ARG A 96 15.04 7.79 11.43
N TRP A 97 15.23 7.67 10.12
CA TRP A 97 14.25 8.15 9.14
C TRP A 97 12.99 7.29 9.23
N LEU A 98 13.16 5.97 9.28
CA LEU A 98 12.04 5.03 9.36
C LEU A 98 11.16 5.32 10.59
N ARG A 99 11.76 5.59 11.74
CA ARG A 99 11.03 6.00 12.95
C ARG A 99 10.19 7.26 12.74
N LYS A 100 10.71 8.26 12.04
CA LYS A 100 9.97 9.50 11.74
C LYS A 100 8.84 9.24 10.74
N ALA A 101 9.09 8.45 9.71
CA ALA A 101 8.11 8.11 8.70
C ALA A 101 6.90 7.37 9.31
N LEU A 102 7.16 6.40 10.19
CA LEU A 102 6.10 5.64 10.86
C LEU A 102 5.34 6.44 11.92
N ALA A 103 5.95 7.46 12.53
CA ALA A 103 5.29 8.27 13.55
C ALA A 103 4.11 9.10 13.00
N GLY A 104 4.07 9.37 11.70
CA GLY A 104 2.99 10.10 11.04
C GLY A 104 2.07 9.20 10.20
N ALA A 105 2.25 7.89 10.25
CA ALA A 105 1.43 6.94 9.50
C ALA A 105 0.37 6.35 10.42
N ASP A 106 -0.86 6.22 9.93
CA ASP A 106 -1.84 5.35 10.58
C ASP A 106 -1.42 3.90 10.35
N LEU A 107 -0.86 3.28 11.38
CA LEU A 107 -0.40 1.90 11.32
C LEU A 107 -1.54 0.91 11.56
N GLU A 108 -2.69 1.36 12.08
CA GLU A 108 -3.76 0.46 12.50
C GLU A 108 -4.48 -0.21 11.33
N ARG A 109 -4.53 0.46 10.18
CA ARG A 109 -5.11 -0.05 8.94
C ARG A 109 -4.34 -1.20 8.25
N TYR A 110 -3.16 -1.57 8.73
CA TYR A 110 -2.33 -2.60 8.08
C TYR A 110 -2.46 -3.96 8.78
N ASP A 111 -2.64 -5.03 8.02
CA ASP A 111 -2.58 -6.40 8.52
C ASP A 111 -1.13 -6.85 8.79
N ALA A 112 -0.18 -6.28 8.03
CA ALA A 112 1.24 -6.54 8.17
C ALA A 112 2.10 -5.30 7.85
N ILE A 113 3.25 -5.19 8.52
CA ILE A 113 4.23 -4.13 8.29
C ILE A 113 5.60 -4.77 8.06
N VAL A 114 6.24 -4.43 6.93
CA VAL A 114 7.55 -4.91 6.50
C VAL A 114 8.52 -3.73 6.49
N LEU A 115 9.62 -3.84 7.24
CA LEU A 115 10.53 -2.74 7.55
C LEU A 115 11.95 -3.03 7.07
N SER A 116 12.60 -2.05 6.44
CA SER A 116 13.99 -2.17 5.98
C SER A 116 14.81 -0.90 6.23
N ALA A 117 15.90 -1.02 6.99
CA ALA A 117 16.84 0.09 7.18
C ALA A 117 18.32 -0.33 7.24
N ALA A 118 18.59 -1.64 7.23
CA ALA A 118 19.86 -2.19 7.68
C ALA A 118 21.03 -1.89 6.72
N VAL A 119 20.82 -1.93 5.40
CA VAL A 119 21.90 -1.68 4.42
C VAL A 119 22.42 -0.24 4.50
N ALA A 120 21.52 0.75 4.57
CA ALA A 120 21.93 2.15 4.58
C ALA A 120 22.71 2.50 5.85
N ASP A 121 22.32 1.93 6.99
CA ASP A 121 23.01 2.14 8.26
C ASP A 121 24.31 1.31 8.37
N ALA A 122 24.37 0.13 7.74
CA ALA A 122 25.60 -0.64 7.61
C ALA A 122 26.68 0.16 6.86
N LEU A 123 26.34 0.78 5.73
CA LEU A 123 27.28 1.60 4.96
C LEU A 123 27.75 2.85 5.73
N ARG A 124 26.94 3.32 6.70
CA ARG A 124 27.31 4.43 7.59
C ARG A 124 28.14 4.00 8.79
N MET A 125 28.34 2.70 8.99
CA MET A 125 29.09 2.14 10.10
C MET A 125 28.55 2.61 11.46
N VAL A 126 27.23 2.59 11.63
CA VAL A 126 26.58 3.02 12.89
C VAL A 126 26.93 2.09 14.05
N ASP A 127 26.91 2.59 15.27
CA ASP A 127 27.12 1.74 16.44
C ASP A 127 25.98 0.69 16.58
N PRO A 128 26.27 -0.64 16.57
CA PRO A 128 25.22 -1.67 16.58
C PRO A 128 24.33 -1.62 17.82
N VAL A 129 24.89 -1.31 18.99
CA VAL A 129 24.15 -1.29 20.25
C VAL A 129 23.15 -0.12 20.27
N ARG A 130 23.61 1.09 19.93
CA ARG A 130 22.72 2.25 19.81
C ARG A 130 21.70 2.05 18.69
N TRP A 131 22.11 1.46 17.56
CA TRP A 131 21.22 1.19 16.44
C TRP A 131 20.11 0.21 16.82
N ALA A 132 20.42 -0.88 17.53
CA ALA A 132 19.45 -1.87 18.01
C ALA A 132 18.34 -1.23 18.85
N ARG A 133 18.67 -0.27 19.73
CA ARG A 133 17.66 0.47 20.51
C ARG A 133 16.68 1.23 19.63
N HIS A 134 17.15 1.79 18.51
CA HIS A 134 16.27 2.46 17.55
C HIS A 134 15.40 1.46 16.78
N VAL A 135 15.96 0.30 16.41
CA VAL A 135 15.20 -0.79 15.77
C VAL A 135 14.08 -1.26 16.69
N GLU A 136 14.41 -1.54 17.95
CA GLU A 136 13.46 -1.98 18.96
C GLU A 136 12.34 -0.95 19.22
N ALA A 137 12.68 0.35 19.24
CA ALA A 137 11.68 1.42 19.33
C ALA A 137 10.76 1.44 18.10
N VAL A 138 11.32 1.29 16.89
CA VAL A 138 10.54 1.21 15.64
C VAL A 138 9.62 -0.02 15.63
N LEU A 139 10.13 -1.18 16.06
CA LEU A 139 9.35 -2.41 16.11
C LEU A 139 8.20 -2.31 17.11
N ARG A 140 8.43 -1.69 18.28
CA ARG A 140 7.35 -1.41 19.25
C ARG A 140 6.28 -0.47 18.70
N MET A 141 6.68 0.55 17.94
CA MET A 141 5.71 1.45 17.30
C MET A 141 4.86 0.74 16.24
N ALA A 142 5.47 -0.18 15.48
CA ALA A 142 4.77 -0.95 14.46
C ALA A 142 3.89 -2.07 15.04
N HIS A 143 4.14 -2.49 16.28
CA HIS A 143 3.39 -3.53 16.93
C HIS A 143 2.03 -3.00 17.42
N GLY A 144 0.96 -3.73 17.12
CA GLY A 144 -0.40 -3.40 17.53
C GLY A 144 -1.33 -4.58 17.25
N GLY A 145 -2.05 -5.03 18.28
CA GLY A 145 -2.92 -6.20 18.20
C GLY A 145 -2.18 -7.46 17.72
N GLU A 146 -2.78 -8.18 16.78
CA GLU A 146 -2.20 -9.40 16.20
C GLU A 146 -1.37 -9.14 14.92
N ARG A 147 -1.10 -7.89 14.55
CA ARG A 147 -0.43 -7.50 13.29
C ARG A 147 0.93 -8.18 13.11
N ALA A 148 1.22 -8.63 11.88
CA ALA A 148 2.53 -9.16 11.54
C ALA A 148 3.55 -8.02 11.38
N VAL A 149 4.67 -8.05 12.11
CA VAL A 149 5.76 -7.09 11.92
C VAL A 149 7.01 -7.83 11.49
N VAL A 150 7.54 -7.51 10.32
CA VAL A 150 8.70 -8.15 9.71
C VAL A 150 9.83 -7.14 9.54
N TRP A 151 11.02 -7.46 10.04
CA TRP A 151 12.24 -6.69 9.83
C TRP A 151 13.14 -7.38 8.81
N LEU A 152 13.41 -6.70 7.70
CA LEU A 152 14.32 -7.18 6.67
C LEU A 152 15.78 -6.96 7.09
N GLY A 153 16.55 -8.04 7.09
CA GLY A 153 17.99 -7.99 7.29
C GLY A 153 18.71 -7.21 6.19
N ALA A 154 19.92 -6.73 6.49
CA ALA A 154 20.84 -6.27 5.47
C ALA A 154 21.18 -7.46 4.56
N GLN A 155 20.97 -7.26 3.26
CA GLN A 155 21.48 -8.16 2.24
C GLN A 155 23.01 -8.17 2.25
N PRO A 156 23.66 -9.26 1.77
CA PRO A 156 25.11 -9.28 1.64
C PRO A 156 25.58 -8.05 0.85
N ILE A 157 26.42 -7.22 1.47
CA ILE A 157 26.89 -5.96 0.91
C ILE A 157 27.62 -6.22 -0.41
N ARG A 158 28.38 -7.30 -0.47
CA ARG A 158 29.10 -7.70 -1.69
C ARG A 158 28.19 -8.13 -2.84
N SER A 159 26.94 -8.50 -2.57
CA SER A 159 25.95 -8.76 -3.64
C SER A 159 25.44 -7.49 -4.32
N ILE A 160 25.83 -6.32 -3.81
CA ILE A 160 25.41 -5.02 -4.30
C ILE A 160 26.54 -4.48 -5.17
N ARG A 161 26.36 -4.49 -6.50
CA ARG A 161 27.42 -4.18 -7.47
C ARG A 161 28.28 -2.93 -7.16
N PRO A 162 27.72 -1.76 -6.75
CA PRO A 162 28.53 -0.62 -6.32
C PRO A 162 29.49 -0.87 -5.14
N TYR A 163 29.30 -1.94 -4.37
CA TYR A 163 30.06 -2.27 -3.16
C TYR A 163 30.79 -3.62 -3.24
N ASP A 164 30.75 -4.31 -4.39
CA ASP A 164 31.61 -5.48 -4.61
C ASP A 164 33.05 -5.04 -4.86
N THR A 165 33.68 -4.60 -3.78
CA THR A 165 35.04 -4.06 -3.73
C THR A 165 35.71 -4.52 -2.43
N PRO A 166 37.04 -4.47 -2.30
CA PRO A 166 37.72 -4.82 -1.05
C PRO A 166 37.28 -3.97 0.16
N ASP A 167 36.86 -2.72 -0.06
CA ASP A 167 36.30 -1.85 0.98
C ASP A 167 34.91 -2.33 1.45
N GLY A 168 34.24 -3.15 0.65
CA GLY A 168 32.96 -3.81 0.96
C GLY A 168 33.07 -4.85 2.07
N ASP A 169 34.23 -5.47 2.30
CA ASP A 169 34.40 -6.52 3.32
C ASP A 169 34.16 -5.99 4.75
N GLU A 170 34.54 -4.74 5.03
CA GLU A 170 34.29 -4.14 6.34
C GLU A 170 32.81 -3.78 6.53
N ALA A 171 32.15 -3.33 5.47
CA ALA A 171 30.71 -3.08 5.47
C ALA A 171 29.91 -4.39 5.57
N GLU A 172 30.37 -5.46 4.95
CA GLU A 172 29.80 -6.82 5.05
C GLU A 172 29.83 -7.29 6.52
N ARG A 173 31.01 -7.34 7.13
CA ARG A 173 31.15 -7.70 8.55
C ARG A 173 30.30 -6.82 9.46
N HIS A 174 30.14 -5.56 9.11
CA HIS A 174 29.32 -4.65 9.88
C HIS A 174 27.81 -4.90 9.70
N ALA A 175 27.37 -5.17 8.47
CA ALA A 175 26.00 -5.58 8.17
C ALA A 175 25.61 -6.86 8.91
N GLU A 176 26.52 -7.84 9.01
CA GLU A 176 26.33 -9.05 9.81
C GLU A 176 26.08 -8.74 11.30
N ARG A 177 26.87 -7.84 11.90
CA ARG A 177 26.66 -7.37 13.29
C ARG A 177 25.32 -6.66 13.46
N LEU A 178 24.90 -5.85 12.49
CA LEU A 178 23.57 -5.22 12.53
C LEU A 178 22.46 -6.26 12.37
N ASN A 179 22.62 -7.29 11.54
CA ASN A 179 21.66 -8.39 11.40
C ASN A 179 21.51 -9.17 12.70
N GLU A 180 22.61 -9.46 13.39
CA GLU A 180 22.57 -10.11 14.70
C GLU A 180 21.82 -9.26 15.73
N ALA A 181 22.12 -7.96 15.80
CA ALA A 181 21.47 -7.02 16.69
C ALA A 181 19.97 -6.86 16.38
N ALA A 182 19.59 -6.78 15.10
CA ALA A 182 18.19 -6.72 14.68
C ALA A 182 17.44 -8.01 15.03
N ARG A 183 18.07 -9.18 14.86
CA ARG A 183 17.47 -10.47 15.25
C ARG A 183 17.18 -10.50 16.75
N ALA A 184 18.08 -9.98 17.57
CA ALA A 184 17.85 -9.85 19.01
C ALA A 184 16.68 -8.89 19.33
N ALA A 185 16.63 -7.73 18.69
CA ALA A 185 15.53 -6.77 18.85
C ALA A 185 14.18 -7.36 18.43
N CYS A 186 14.12 -8.08 17.30
CA CYS A 186 12.91 -8.75 16.83
C CYS A 186 12.39 -9.78 17.83
N ARG A 187 13.28 -10.60 18.40
CA ARG A 187 12.90 -11.55 19.46
C ARG A 187 12.33 -10.84 20.68
N ALA A 188 12.91 -9.70 21.07
CA ALA A 188 12.45 -8.94 22.23
C ALA A 188 11.07 -8.29 22.03
N THR A 189 10.65 -8.06 20.79
CA THR A 189 9.36 -7.42 20.47
C THR A 189 8.34 -8.38 19.85
N GLY A 190 8.65 -9.66 19.69
CA GLY A 190 7.80 -10.62 18.98
C GLY A 190 7.70 -10.40 17.46
N ALA A 191 8.57 -9.57 16.88
CA ALA A 191 8.63 -9.35 15.45
C ALA A 191 9.42 -10.46 14.75
N VAL A 192 9.20 -10.64 13.45
CA VAL A 192 9.92 -11.61 12.62
C VAL A 192 11.15 -10.94 12.01
N PHE A 193 12.33 -11.46 12.33
CA PHE A 193 13.55 -11.10 11.58
C PHE A 193 13.63 -11.97 10.33
N LEU A 194 13.67 -11.35 9.15
CA LEU A 194 13.80 -12.04 7.88
C LEU A 194 15.19 -11.81 7.26
N PRO A 195 16.04 -12.85 7.15
CA PRO A 195 17.29 -12.75 6.40
C PRO A 195 17.02 -12.43 4.92
N MET A 196 17.86 -11.58 4.32
CA MET A 196 17.76 -11.18 2.91
C MET A 196 18.95 -11.72 2.12
N PRO A 197 18.92 -12.98 1.66
CA PRO A 197 20.04 -13.55 0.90
C PRO A 197 20.24 -12.86 -0.45
N ALA A 198 21.42 -13.03 -1.03
CA ALA A 198 21.68 -12.61 -2.41
C ALA A 198 20.77 -13.40 -3.38
N PRO A 199 20.15 -12.75 -4.37
CA PRO A 199 19.40 -13.46 -5.42
C PRO A 199 20.31 -14.47 -6.15
N PRO A 200 19.79 -15.66 -6.50
CA PRO A 200 20.62 -16.78 -6.98
C PRO A 200 21.16 -16.60 -8.40
N ALA A 201 20.52 -15.79 -9.24
CA ALA A 201 20.88 -15.60 -10.65
C ALA A 201 20.72 -14.13 -11.08
N PRO A 202 21.61 -13.22 -10.63
CA PRO A 202 21.50 -11.81 -11.00
C PRO A 202 21.73 -11.62 -12.51
N GLU A 203 20.87 -10.83 -13.14
CA GLU A 203 21.02 -10.47 -14.57
C GLU A 203 22.29 -9.65 -14.81
N ALA A 204 23.11 -10.09 -15.77
CA ALA A 204 24.35 -9.40 -16.11
C ALA A 204 24.09 -7.96 -16.57
N GLY A 205 24.82 -7.01 -16.00
CA GLY A 205 24.74 -5.59 -16.38
C GLY A 205 23.62 -4.80 -15.68
N ARG A 206 22.66 -5.45 -15.03
CA ARG A 206 21.55 -4.80 -14.31
C ARG A 206 21.84 -4.68 -12.82
N HIS A 207 21.30 -3.64 -12.16
CA HIS A 207 21.42 -3.51 -10.70
C HIS A 207 20.53 -4.52 -9.97
N ARG A 208 19.24 -4.60 -10.37
CA ARG A 208 18.25 -5.60 -9.95
C ARG A 208 17.22 -5.81 -11.06
N SER A 209 16.66 -7.02 -11.13
CA SER A 209 15.55 -7.36 -12.02
C SER A 209 14.24 -7.63 -11.26
N PRO A 210 13.09 -7.69 -11.96
CA PRO A 210 11.84 -8.14 -11.34
C PRO A 210 11.94 -9.55 -10.73
N ALA A 211 12.81 -10.42 -11.26
CA ALA A 211 13.02 -11.76 -10.71
C ALA A 211 13.74 -11.71 -9.33
N ASP A 212 14.69 -10.80 -9.14
CA ASP A 212 15.33 -10.57 -7.83
C ASP A 212 14.29 -10.14 -6.78
N TYR A 213 13.38 -9.24 -7.17
CA TYR A 213 12.30 -8.79 -6.30
C TYR A 213 11.30 -9.90 -5.99
N LEU A 214 10.96 -10.74 -6.98
CA LEU A 214 10.11 -11.90 -6.78
C LEU A 214 10.71 -12.91 -5.80
N PHE A 215 12.02 -13.14 -5.88
CA PHE A 215 12.73 -14.01 -4.95
C PHE A 215 12.56 -13.55 -3.49
N TRP A 216 12.81 -12.27 -3.21
CA TRP A 216 12.61 -11.73 -1.85
C TRP A 216 11.14 -11.63 -1.45
N ALA A 217 10.27 -11.27 -2.39
CA ALA A 217 8.83 -11.19 -2.14
C ALA A 217 8.25 -12.52 -1.64
N ARG A 218 8.71 -13.66 -2.19
CA ARG A 218 8.30 -14.99 -1.70
C ARG A 218 8.74 -15.24 -0.25
N LEU A 219 9.99 -14.91 0.09
CA LEU A 219 10.48 -15.04 1.47
C LEU A 219 9.67 -14.17 2.45
N ILE A 220 9.30 -12.96 2.03
CA ILE A 220 8.48 -12.05 2.84
C ILE A 220 7.06 -12.58 2.95
N ALA A 221 6.46 -13.05 1.85
CA ALA A 221 5.12 -13.60 1.84
C ALA A 221 5.01 -14.83 2.74
N ASP A 222 5.99 -15.73 2.74
CA ASP A 222 6.02 -16.90 3.62
C ASP A 222 6.12 -16.51 5.11
N ALA A 223 6.80 -15.40 5.41
CA ALA A 223 6.91 -14.87 6.77
C ALA A 223 5.64 -14.14 7.24
N VAL A 224 4.93 -13.47 6.32
CA VAL A 224 3.72 -12.69 6.61
C VAL A 224 2.47 -13.58 6.62
N ALA A 225 2.36 -14.52 5.68
CA ALA A 225 1.16 -15.31 5.43
C ALA A 225 0.58 -15.97 6.70
N PRO A 226 1.36 -16.62 7.59
CA PRO A 226 0.80 -17.27 8.78
C PRO A 226 0.05 -16.31 9.70
N ALA A 227 0.48 -15.05 9.78
CA ALA A 227 -0.13 -14.05 10.66
C ALA A 227 -1.35 -13.36 10.04
N VAL A 228 -1.59 -13.53 8.74
CA VAL A 228 -2.74 -12.96 8.01
C VAL A 228 -3.71 -14.04 7.49
N HIS A 229 -3.30 -15.31 7.49
CA HIS A 229 -4.11 -16.43 7.02
C HIS A 229 -5.27 -16.68 7.99
N GLY A 230 -6.51 -16.60 7.50
CA GLY A 230 -7.73 -16.84 8.30
C GLY A 230 -8.21 -15.67 9.14
N ARG A 231 -7.52 -14.52 9.15
CA ARG A 231 -8.00 -13.34 9.86
C ARG A 231 -9.09 -12.62 9.06
N PRO A 232 -10.11 -12.07 9.73
CA PRO A 232 -11.00 -11.11 9.09
C PRO A 232 -10.17 -9.96 8.54
N ALA A 233 -10.62 -9.34 7.43
CA ALA A 233 -10.02 -8.08 6.99
C ALA A 233 -10.05 -7.09 8.17
N ALA A 234 -8.95 -6.36 8.38
CA ALA A 234 -8.93 -5.31 9.38
C ALA A 234 -10.16 -4.41 9.21
N PRO A 235 -10.83 -4.01 10.31
CA PRO A 235 -11.96 -3.11 10.19
C PRO A 235 -11.53 -1.87 9.41
N ALA A 236 -12.42 -1.41 8.53
CA ALA A 236 -12.22 -0.17 7.80
C ALA A 236 -11.80 0.91 8.80
N HIS A 237 -10.63 1.53 8.60
CA HIS A 237 -10.35 2.75 9.35
C HIS A 237 -11.33 3.80 8.85
N LEU A 238 -12.38 4.03 9.64
CA LEU A 238 -13.33 5.10 9.37
C LEU A 238 -12.64 6.40 9.76
N SER A 239 -12.04 7.06 8.77
CA SER A 239 -11.60 8.43 8.94
C SER A 239 -12.79 9.31 9.32
N GLY A 240 -12.53 10.32 10.16
CA GLY A 240 -13.57 11.26 10.56
C GLY A 240 -14.08 12.06 9.35
N PRO A 241 -15.24 12.72 9.47
CA PRO A 241 -15.75 13.56 8.39
C PRO A 241 -14.77 14.67 7.97
N GLU A 242 -14.04 15.25 8.94
CA GLU A 242 -13.00 16.26 8.69
C GLU A 242 -11.83 15.70 7.87
N ASP A 243 -11.35 14.49 8.17
CA ASP A 243 -10.27 13.84 7.43
C ASP A 243 -10.65 13.62 5.97
N ARG A 244 -11.92 13.25 5.73
CA ARG A 244 -12.46 13.02 4.38
C ARG A 244 -12.51 14.29 3.55
N VAL A 245 -13.02 15.38 4.12
CA VAL A 245 -13.03 16.69 3.44
C VAL A 245 -11.60 17.10 3.08
N GLN A 246 -10.67 17.01 4.03
CA GLN A 246 -9.27 17.36 3.76
C GLN A 246 -8.63 16.45 2.70
N ALA A 247 -8.98 15.16 2.66
CA ALA A 247 -8.49 14.24 1.63
C ALA A 247 -9.00 14.60 0.24
N ILE A 248 -10.29 14.95 0.12
CA ILE A 248 -10.92 15.42 -1.12
C ILE A 248 -10.23 16.72 -1.61
N GLU A 249 -9.96 17.65 -0.69
CA GLU A 249 -9.25 18.90 -0.99
C GLU A 249 -7.81 18.66 -1.44
N ARG A 250 -7.06 17.79 -0.75
CA ARG A 250 -5.68 17.41 -1.13
C ARG A 250 -5.60 16.82 -2.53
N LEU A 251 -6.59 16.01 -2.90
CA LEU A 251 -6.69 15.40 -4.22
C LEU A 251 -7.15 16.37 -5.32
N GLY A 252 -7.62 17.57 -4.95
CA GLY A 252 -8.14 18.55 -5.90
C GLY A 252 -9.33 18.01 -6.70
N LEU A 253 -10.19 17.20 -6.07
CA LEU A 253 -11.31 16.59 -6.78
C LEU A 253 -12.32 17.66 -7.22
N PRO A 254 -12.90 17.54 -8.43
CA PRO A 254 -13.93 18.46 -8.89
C PRO A 254 -15.12 18.49 -7.93
N GLY A 255 -15.61 19.69 -7.65
CA GLY A 255 -16.83 19.89 -6.88
C GLY A 255 -18.09 19.52 -7.68
N PRO A 256 -19.26 19.56 -7.02
CA PRO A 256 -20.54 19.33 -7.69
C PRO A 256 -20.75 20.24 -8.90
N GLY A 257 -21.19 19.67 -10.02
CA GLY A 257 -21.49 20.42 -11.25
C GLY A 257 -20.27 20.92 -12.03
N ALA A 258 -19.05 20.48 -11.67
CA ALA A 258 -17.86 20.78 -12.46
C ALA A 258 -17.96 20.17 -13.87
N GLU A 259 -17.43 20.90 -14.86
CA GLU A 259 -17.40 20.43 -16.25
C GLU A 259 -16.53 19.16 -16.39
N PRO A 260 -16.92 18.21 -17.27
CA PRO A 260 -16.12 17.03 -17.55
C PRO A 260 -14.72 17.39 -18.05
N THR A 261 -13.73 16.59 -17.63
CA THR A 261 -12.32 16.70 -18.01
C THR A 261 -11.84 15.35 -18.55
N ASP A 262 -10.68 15.31 -19.21
CA ASP A 262 -10.05 14.04 -19.61
C ASP A 262 -9.87 13.07 -18.44
N ARG A 263 -9.63 13.63 -17.25
CA ARG A 263 -9.47 12.90 -15.99
C ARG A 263 -10.80 12.24 -15.57
N THR A 264 -11.91 12.97 -15.59
CA THR A 264 -13.22 12.39 -15.26
C THR A 264 -13.75 11.46 -16.35
N ALA A 265 -13.38 11.67 -17.63
CA ALA A 265 -13.72 10.77 -18.73
C ALA A 265 -13.10 9.37 -18.56
N ARG A 266 -11.87 9.27 -18.01
CA ARG A 266 -11.25 7.98 -17.66
C ARG A 266 -12.03 7.24 -16.58
N LEU A 267 -12.50 7.97 -15.55
CA LEU A 267 -13.36 7.41 -14.51
C LEU A 267 -14.70 6.93 -15.08
N GLU A 268 -15.30 7.70 -16.00
CA GLU A 268 -16.53 7.31 -16.70
C GLU A 268 -16.35 6.01 -17.50
N GLY A 269 -15.18 5.80 -18.11
CA GLY A 269 -14.85 4.53 -18.77
C GLY A 269 -14.86 3.32 -17.81
N LEU A 270 -14.33 3.49 -16.59
CA LEU A 270 -14.35 2.46 -15.54
C LEU A 270 -15.77 2.18 -15.06
N VAL A 271 -16.54 3.23 -14.78
CA VAL A 271 -17.94 3.15 -14.36
C VAL A 271 -18.81 2.49 -15.44
N GLY A 272 -18.62 2.86 -16.70
CA GLY A 272 -19.30 2.23 -17.83
C GLY A 272 -18.95 0.75 -17.98
N THR A 273 -17.73 0.35 -17.62
CA THR A 273 -17.32 -1.06 -17.59
C THR A 273 -18.03 -1.80 -16.46
N ALA A 274 -18.10 -1.22 -15.25
CA ALA A 274 -18.87 -1.79 -14.14
C ALA A 274 -20.32 -2.06 -14.55
N ARG A 275 -21.01 -1.05 -15.12
CA ARG A 275 -22.39 -1.16 -15.58
C ARG A 275 -22.60 -2.30 -16.57
N ARG A 276 -21.74 -2.39 -17.60
CA ARG A 276 -21.87 -3.40 -18.67
C ARG A 276 -21.55 -4.80 -18.16
N THR A 277 -20.48 -4.96 -17.39
CA THR A 277 -20.03 -6.25 -16.88
C THR A 277 -21.03 -6.82 -15.87
N LEU A 278 -21.62 -5.97 -15.03
CA LEU A 278 -22.58 -6.39 -14.02
C LEU A 278 -24.04 -6.33 -14.51
N GLY A 279 -24.30 -5.81 -15.71
CA GLY A 279 -25.64 -5.78 -16.29
C GLY A 279 -26.64 -4.89 -15.52
N THR A 280 -26.16 -3.82 -14.87
CA THR A 280 -27.00 -2.92 -14.08
C THR A 280 -27.52 -1.73 -14.89
N GLU A 281 -28.56 -1.06 -14.38
CA GLU A 281 -29.11 0.14 -15.01
C GLU A 281 -28.16 1.32 -14.87
N VAL A 282 -27.60 1.49 -13.67
CA VAL A 282 -26.74 2.62 -13.31
C VAL A 282 -25.42 2.11 -12.73
N ALA A 283 -24.36 2.85 -13.03
CA ALA A 283 -23.10 2.81 -12.31
C ALA A 283 -22.61 4.22 -12.05
N MET A 284 -21.96 4.44 -10.92
CA MET A 284 -21.34 5.73 -10.56
C MET A 284 -20.03 5.53 -9.84
N PHE A 285 -19.16 6.53 -9.93
CA PHE A 285 -18.17 6.80 -8.92
C PHE A 285 -18.55 8.12 -8.24
N THR A 286 -18.88 8.05 -6.96
CA THR A 286 -19.28 9.19 -6.15
C THR A 286 -18.25 9.53 -5.09
N VAL A 287 -18.18 10.82 -4.77
CA VAL A 287 -17.43 11.40 -3.67
C VAL A 287 -18.43 11.93 -2.66
N LEU A 288 -18.09 11.83 -1.38
CA LEU A 288 -18.99 12.19 -0.30
C LEU A 288 -18.25 12.91 0.82
N ASP A 289 -18.82 14.01 1.30
CA ASP A 289 -18.36 14.73 2.47
C ASP A 289 -19.28 14.41 3.67
N ASP A 290 -19.40 15.31 4.65
CA ASP A 290 -20.23 15.15 5.83
C ASP A 290 -21.70 15.52 5.61
N ARG A 291 -22.03 16.18 4.51
CA ARG A 291 -23.34 16.77 4.23
C ARG A 291 -23.97 16.23 2.95
N ARG A 292 -23.16 15.75 2.02
CA ARG A 292 -23.61 15.44 0.66
C ARG A 292 -22.76 14.39 -0.03
N GLU A 293 -23.35 13.83 -1.06
CA GLU A 293 -22.70 12.98 -2.06
C GLU A 293 -22.87 13.64 -3.44
N TRP A 294 -21.81 13.65 -4.25
CA TRP A 294 -21.89 14.01 -5.65
C TRP A 294 -21.09 13.02 -6.52
N PRO A 295 -21.57 12.74 -7.74
CA PRO A 295 -20.86 11.85 -8.66
C PRO A 295 -19.73 12.58 -9.39
N LEU A 296 -18.55 11.96 -9.44
CA LEU A 296 -17.44 12.37 -10.32
C LEU A 296 -17.55 11.75 -11.72
N ALA A 297 -18.24 10.61 -11.82
CA ALA A 297 -18.56 9.94 -13.06
C ALA A 297 -19.84 9.12 -12.87
N ALA A 298 -20.73 9.11 -13.87
CA ALA A 298 -21.93 8.31 -13.86
C ALA A 298 -22.31 7.86 -15.26
N VAL A 299 -22.84 6.64 -15.37
CA VAL A 299 -23.40 6.10 -16.60
C VAL A 299 -24.78 5.51 -16.29
N GLY A 300 -25.79 5.94 -17.04
CA GLY A 300 -27.19 5.50 -16.83
C GLY A 300 -28.00 6.38 -15.87
N ALA A 301 -27.40 7.43 -15.30
CA ALA A 301 -28.09 8.43 -14.48
C ALA A 301 -27.52 9.83 -14.74
N THR A 302 -28.30 10.86 -14.38
CA THR A 302 -27.83 12.25 -14.38
C THR A 302 -27.00 12.52 -13.13
N LEU A 303 -25.91 13.27 -13.28
CA LEU A 303 -25.08 13.71 -12.16
C LEU A 303 -25.86 14.71 -11.30
N VAL A 304 -26.27 14.31 -10.10
CA VAL A 304 -26.98 15.17 -9.15
C VAL A 304 -26.37 15.00 -7.76
N GLU A 305 -26.15 16.12 -7.08
CA GLU A 305 -25.77 16.14 -5.66
C GLU A 305 -26.97 15.77 -4.79
N ILE A 306 -26.76 14.89 -3.81
CA ILE A 306 -27.80 14.48 -2.86
C ILE A 306 -27.35 14.71 -1.42
N PRO A 307 -28.28 14.98 -0.48
CA PRO A 307 -27.98 14.96 0.95
C PRO A 307 -27.39 13.61 1.39
N ILE A 308 -26.42 13.62 2.29
CA ILE A 308 -25.73 12.40 2.71
C ILE A 308 -26.66 11.38 3.38
N GLU A 309 -27.76 11.84 4.00
CA GLU A 309 -28.76 10.99 4.63
C GLU A 309 -29.54 10.14 3.60
N GLN A 310 -29.52 10.55 2.34
CA GLN A 310 -30.13 9.82 1.22
C GLN A 310 -29.13 8.94 0.47
N SER A 311 -27.85 8.94 0.87
CA SER A 311 -26.78 8.21 0.21
C SER A 311 -26.84 6.71 0.49
N ALA A 312 -26.82 5.88 -0.56
CA ALA A 312 -26.50 4.46 -0.41
C ALA A 312 -24.99 4.24 -0.15
N CYS A 313 -24.15 5.10 -0.73
CA CYS A 313 -22.69 5.01 -0.69
C CYS A 313 -22.10 5.24 0.71
N ILE A 314 -22.79 5.98 1.59
CA ILE A 314 -22.39 6.13 2.99
C ILE A 314 -22.33 4.80 3.75
N HIS A 315 -23.18 3.83 3.37
CA HIS A 315 -23.13 2.48 3.93
C HIS A 315 -21.93 1.69 3.39
N THR A 316 -21.60 1.85 2.11
CA THR A 316 -20.43 1.24 1.47
C THR A 316 -19.11 1.73 2.07
N ILE A 317 -18.96 3.02 2.31
CA ILE A 317 -17.70 3.52 2.90
C ILE A 317 -17.55 3.11 4.37
N ARG A 318 -18.64 2.70 5.03
CA ARG A 318 -18.64 2.23 6.42
C ARG A 318 -18.38 0.73 6.55
N SER A 319 -18.54 -0.07 5.49
CA SER A 319 -18.38 -1.52 5.53
C SER A 319 -16.91 -1.96 5.47
N ALA A 320 -16.51 -3.01 6.19
CA ALA A 320 -15.11 -3.45 6.22
C ALA A 320 -14.59 -3.86 4.82
N ASP A 321 -15.39 -4.63 4.10
CA ASP A 321 -15.25 -4.95 2.67
C ASP A 321 -16.37 -4.23 1.89
N GLY A 322 -16.40 -4.28 0.56
CA GLY A 322 -17.52 -3.73 -0.21
C GLY A 322 -18.89 -4.31 0.20
N MET A 323 -19.96 -3.70 -0.28
CA MET A 323 -21.33 -4.02 0.12
C MET A 323 -22.18 -4.46 -1.08
N VAL A 324 -22.99 -5.50 -0.91
CA VAL A 324 -24.05 -5.88 -1.87
C VAL A 324 -25.38 -6.00 -1.14
N VAL A 325 -26.41 -5.52 -1.80
CA VAL A 325 -27.81 -5.57 -1.41
C VAL A 325 -28.57 -6.20 -2.57
N PRO A 326 -28.80 -7.52 -2.54
CA PRO A 326 -29.48 -8.23 -3.62
C PRO A 326 -30.90 -7.73 -3.86
N ASP A 327 -31.60 -7.39 -2.76
CA ASP A 327 -32.91 -6.75 -2.76
C ASP A 327 -33.04 -5.72 -1.61
N ALA A 328 -33.08 -4.44 -1.96
CA ALA A 328 -33.14 -3.31 -1.05
C ALA A 328 -34.50 -3.16 -0.36
N GLU A 329 -35.57 -3.76 -0.92
CA GLU A 329 -36.88 -3.81 -0.26
C GLU A 329 -36.85 -4.64 1.04
N HIS A 330 -35.95 -5.62 1.10
CA HIS A 330 -35.82 -6.55 2.22
C HIS A 330 -34.61 -6.27 3.10
N ASP A 331 -33.85 -5.21 2.81
CA ASP A 331 -32.66 -4.83 3.56
C ASP A 331 -33.00 -3.75 4.58
N GLU A 332 -32.75 -4.01 5.87
CA GLU A 332 -33.10 -3.10 6.97
C GLU A 332 -32.49 -1.69 6.82
N ARG A 333 -31.37 -1.56 6.11
CA ARG A 333 -30.72 -0.27 5.86
C ARG A 333 -31.45 0.57 4.81
N PHE A 334 -32.19 -0.08 3.91
CA PHE A 334 -32.74 0.54 2.70
C PHE A 334 -34.26 0.49 2.61
N ALA A 335 -34.93 -0.49 3.23
CA ALA A 335 -36.35 -0.78 3.04
C ALA A 335 -37.26 0.42 3.30
N ALA A 336 -36.90 1.28 4.26
CA ALA A 336 -37.64 2.50 4.60
C ALA A 336 -37.14 3.77 3.88
N SER A 337 -36.07 3.68 3.07
CA SER A 337 -35.45 4.83 2.42
C SER A 337 -36.25 5.33 1.22
N ASP A 338 -36.18 6.63 0.94
CA ASP A 338 -36.80 7.24 -0.25
C ASP A 338 -36.22 6.69 -1.57
N LEU A 339 -34.99 6.13 -1.53
CA LEU A 339 -34.42 5.43 -2.68
C LEU A 339 -35.25 4.20 -3.07
N VAL A 340 -35.82 3.50 -2.08
CA VAL A 340 -36.63 2.28 -2.30
C VAL A 340 -38.11 2.63 -2.49
N THR A 341 -38.68 3.47 -1.63
CA THR A 341 -40.12 3.77 -1.62
C THR A 341 -40.54 4.83 -2.63
N GLY A 342 -39.58 5.65 -3.09
CA GLY A 342 -39.80 6.74 -4.03
C GLY A 342 -39.63 6.34 -5.51
N PRO A 343 -39.63 7.34 -6.42
CA PRO A 343 -39.57 7.12 -7.87
C PRO A 343 -38.28 6.45 -8.38
N ALA A 344 -37.21 6.46 -7.57
CA ALA A 344 -35.96 5.76 -7.87
C ALA A 344 -36.18 4.23 -7.89
N ASN A 345 -37.08 3.71 -7.04
CA ASN A 345 -37.42 2.29 -6.92
C ASN A 345 -36.19 1.38 -6.89
N LEU A 346 -35.23 1.73 -6.02
CA LEU A 346 -34.00 0.97 -5.82
C LEU A 346 -34.35 -0.46 -5.38
N ARG A 347 -33.87 -1.46 -6.13
CA ARG A 347 -33.99 -2.87 -5.75
C ARG A 347 -32.64 -3.52 -5.57
N PHE A 348 -31.68 -3.26 -6.43
CA PHE A 348 -30.34 -3.81 -6.30
C PHE A 348 -29.32 -2.71 -6.08
N TYR A 349 -28.37 -2.92 -5.17
CA TYR A 349 -27.22 -2.05 -4.97
C TYR A 349 -25.97 -2.90 -4.71
N ALA A 350 -24.85 -2.52 -5.33
CA ALA A 350 -23.54 -2.99 -4.93
C ALA A 350 -22.53 -1.85 -4.99
N GLY A 351 -21.60 -1.80 -4.05
CA GLY A 351 -20.61 -0.73 -3.95
C GLY A 351 -19.30 -1.20 -3.34
N TYR A 352 -18.20 -0.60 -3.81
CA TYR A 352 -16.88 -0.79 -3.21
C TYR A 352 -16.27 0.57 -2.85
N PRO A 353 -15.70 0.73 -1.64
CA PRO A 353 -15.13 2.00 -1.20
C PRO A 353 -13.93 2.42 -2.04
N VAL A 354 -13.78 3.72 -2.26
CA VAL A 354 -12.65 4.35 -2.94
C VAL A 354 -11.88 5.19 -1.93
N GLU A 355 -10.57 4.97 -1.86
CA GLU A 355 -9.67 5.61 -0.89
C GLU A 355 -8.75 6.66 -1.51
N ALA A 356 -8.45 7.70 -0.73
CA ALA A 356 -7.31 8.59 -0.93
C ALA A 356 -5.98 7.86 -0.60
N PRO A 357 -4.81 8.42 -0.97
CA PRO A 357 -3.52 7.75 -0.74
C PRO A 357 -3.23 7.43 0.72
N ASP A 358 -3.70 8.28 1.64
CA ASP A 358 -3.58 8.07 3.08
C ASP A 358 -4.52 7.00 3.64
N GLY A 359 -5.45 6.50 2.81
CA GLY A 359 -6.46 5.51 3.17
C GLY A 359 -7.82 6.04 3.51
N THR A 360 -7.98 7.35 3.51
CA THR A 360 -9.24 7.98 3.81
C THR A 360 -10.25 7.59 2.74
N ARG A 361 -11.37 6.99 3.14
CA ARG A 361 -12.44 6.63 2.21
C ARG A 361 -13.19 7.88 1.81
N ILE A 362 -13.02 8.29 0.56
CA ILE A 362 -13.56 9.54 0.01
C ILE A 362 -14.84 9.33 -0.79
N GLY A 363 -15.18 8.07 -1.10
CA GLY A 363 -16.24 7.79 -2.05
C GLY A 363 -16.48 6.30 -2.26
N ALA A 364 -17.30 5.98 -3.25
CA ALA A 364 -17.59 4.61 -3.65
C ALA A 364 -17.74 4.48 -5.17
N LEU A 365 -17.24 3.38 -5.73
CA LEU A 365 -17.64 2.91 -7.05
C LEU A 365 -18.82 1.96 -6.84
N CYS A 366 -19.99 2.33 -7.36
CA CYS A 366 -21.24 1.63 -7.11
C CYS A 366 -22.03 1.37 -8.38
N VAL A 367 -22.88 0.34 -8.32
CA VAL A 367 -23.85 -0.04 -9.33
C VAL A 367 -25.20 -0.29 -8.68
N PHE A 368 -26.27 0.03 -9.37
CA PHE A 368 -27.62 -0.19 -8.86
C PHE A 368 -28.67 -0.26 -9.97
N GLY A 369 -29.86 -0.74 -9.61
CA GLY A 369 -30.98 -0.87 -10.54
C GLY A 369 -32.31 -1.20 -9.87
N ARG A 370 -33.36 -1.28 -10.68
CA ARG A 370 -34.76 -1.47 -10.24
C ARG A 370 -35.21 -2.92 -10.23
N ARG A 371 -34.29 -3.86 -10.43
CA ARG A 371 -34.54 -5.31 -10.36
C ARG A 371 -33.67 -5.93 -9.29
N ALA A 372 -34.27 -6.73 -8.42
CA ALA A 372 -33.54 -7.55 -7.47
C ALA A 372 -32.67 -8.58 -8.22
N ARG A 373 -31.60 -9.03 -7.58
CA ARG A 373 -30.65 -10.01 -8.14
C ARG A 373 -30.50 -11.21 -7.21
N ASP A 374 -29.95 -12.30 -7.76
CA ASP A 374 -29.64 -13.49 -6.97
C ASP A 374 -28.48 -13.19 -6.01
N ALA A 375 -28.68 -13.47 -4.73
CA ALA A 375 -27.66 -13.32 -3.71
C ALA A 375 -26.39 -14.14 -4.02
N ALA A 376 -26.51 -15.24 -4.79
CA ALA A 376 -25.39 -16.06 -5.24
C ALA A 376 -24.39 -15.28 -6.13
N GLU A 377 -24.81 -14.21 -6.80
CA GLU A 377 -23.94 -13.37 -7.64
C GLU A 377 -23.16 -12.31 -6.84
N SER A 378 -23.57 -12.03 -5.60
CA SER A 378 -23.06 -10.91 -4.79
C SER A 378 -21.53 -10.90 -4.67
N GLU A 379 -20.94 -12.08 -4.48
CA GLU A 379 -19.50 -12.21 -4.34
C GLU A 379 -18.74 -11.85 -5.62
N THR A 380 -19.27 -12.27 -6.77
CA THR A 380 -18.69 -11.96 -8.09
C THR A 380 -18.85 -10.48 -8.42
N ASP A 381 -20.00 -9.89 -8.07
CA ASP A 381 -20.25 -8.45 -8.22
C ASP A 381 -19.22 -7.63 -7.43
N LEU A 382 -18.92 -8.02 -6.17
CA LEU A 382 -17.88 -7.37 -5.37
C LEU A 382 -16.47 -7.53 -5.95
N ASP A 383 -16.16 -8.70 -6.51
CA ASP A 383 -14.86 -8.93 -7.14
C ASP A 383 -14.61 -7.95 -8.30
N VAL A 384 -15.60 -7.75 -9.16
CA VAL A 384 -15.54 -6.80 -10.28
C VAL A 384 -15.44 -5.36 -9.77
N LEU A 385 -16.28 -4.97 -8.81
CA LEU A 385 -16.29 -3.60 -8.27
C LEU A 385 -14.98 -3.26 -7.57
N ARG A 386 -14.39 -4.22 -6.84
CA ARG A 386 -13.10 -4.05 -6.19
C ARG A 386 -12.00 -3.72 -7.18
N GLU A 387 -11.87 -4.50 -8.26
CA GLU A 387 -10.87 -4.27 -9.29
C GLU A 387 -11.04 -2.88 -9.92
N LEU A 388 -12.27 -2.52 -10.28
CA LEU A 388 -12.55 -1.21 -10.89
C LEU A 388 -12.32 -0.05 -9.92
N ALA A 389 -12.64 -0.22 -8.63
CA ALA A 389 -12.39 0.77 -7.60
C ALA A 389 -10.89 0.99 -7.37
N LEU A 390 -10.10 -0.08 -7.31
CA LEU A 390 -8.64 0.02 -7.20
C LEU A 390 -8.00 0.68 -8.43
N LEU A 391 -8.54 0.43 -9.63
CA LEU A 391 -8.16 1.14 -10.84
C LEU A 391 -8.52 2.62 -10.78
N ALA A 392 -9.70 2.97 -10.26
CA ALA A 392 -10.14 4.35 -10.08
C ALA A 392 -9.25 5.09 -9.06
N GLN A 393 -8.92 4.47 -7.91
CA GLN A 393 -7.98 5.02 -6.93
C GLN A 393 -6.64 5.36 -7.57
N ARG A 394 -6.07 4.42 -8.34
CA ARG A 394 -4.80 4.65 -9.03
C ARG A 394 -4.86 5.81 -10.02
N GLU A 395 -6.01 6.03 -10.65
CA GLU A 395 -6.20 7.19 -11.52
C GLU A 395 -6.27 8.49 -10.71
N LEU A 396 -7.05 8.52 -9.62
CA LEU A 396 -7.17 9.68 -8.73
C LEU A 396 -5.84 10.12 -8.14
N TRP A 397 -4.98 9.18 -7.73
CA TRP A 397 -3.72 9.52 -7.07
C TRP A 397 -2.70 10.13 -8.02
N ARG A 398 -2.92 10.06 -9.33
CA ARG A 398 -2.14 10.84 -10.30
C ARG A 398 -2.54 12.31 -10.32
N TRP A 399 -3.65 12.67 -9.68
CA TRP A 399 -4.14 14.05 -9.65
C TRP A 399 -3.47 14.85 -8.54
N GLU A 400 -2.96 14.18 -7.50
CA GLU A 400 -2.11 14.77 -6.46
C GLU A 400 -0.79 15.28 -7.05
N GLY A 401 -0.47 16.56 -6.80
CA GLY A 401 0.79 17.18 -7.23
C GLY A 401 0.79 17.76 -8.64
N GLY A 402 -0.39 18.15 -9.16
CA GLY A 402 -0.59 18.62 -10.53
C GLY A 402 0.53 19.50 -11.10
N ALA A 403 1.03 19.09 -12.26
CA ALA A 403 1.36 19.97 -13.36
C ALA A 403 1.15 19.16 -14.64
N ASP A 404 0.21 19.61 -15.49
CA ASP A 404 0.49 19.63 -16.92
C ASP A 404 1.64 20.60 -17.18
#